data_AF-A0A942M235-F1
#
_entry.id   AF-A0A942M235-F1
#
_cell.length_a   1.000
_cell.length_b   1.000
_cell.length_c   1.000
_cell.angle_alpha   90.00
_cell.angle_beta   90.00
_cell.angle_gamma   90.00
#
_symmetry.space_group_name_H-M   'P 1'
#
loop_
_entity.id
_entity.type
_entity.pdbx_description
1 polymer ?
#
loop_
_entity_poly.entity_id
_entity_poly.type
_entity_poly.pdbx_seq_one_letter_code
_entity_poly.pdbx_strand_id
1 'polypeptide(L)' 'MSLEGPDWGGGRGLFSYHLVNGLAGKADMDEDGVVDLNEISFYVKNKVKKEASPSPQNPVVTGEDRVVSMKDEDFI' A
#
# COMPACT_ATOMS: atom_id res chain seq x y z
N MET A 1 -9.42 -14.62 -3.56
CA MET A 1 -8.15 -15.22 -4.01
C MET A 1 -7.07 -14.14 -3.95
N SER A 2 -5.83 -14.50 -3.60
CA SER A 2 -4.69 -13.58 -3.72
C SER A 2 -4.24 -13.49 -5.18
N LEU A 3 -3.82 -12.33 -5.68
CA LEU A 3 -3.24 -12.16 -7.02
C LEU A 3 -1.72 -12.05 -6.86
N GLU A 4 -0.97 -12.82 -7.64
CA GLU A 4 0.49 -12.87 -7.66
C GLU A 4 0.98 -12.79 -9.13
N GLY A 5 2.11 -12.13 -9.38
CA GLY A 5 2.58 -11.90 -10.75
C GLY A 5 3.92 -11.17 -10.85
N PRO A 6 4.58 -11.26 -12.02
CA PRO A 6 5.88 -10.62 -12.26
C PRO A 6 5.82 -9.09 -12.13
N ASP A 7 4.66 -8.49 -12.42
CA ASP A 7 4.41 -7.05 -12.35
C ASP A 7 4.53 -6.47 -10.92
N TRP A 8 4.51 -7.32 -9.89
CA TRP A 8 4.56 -6.93 -8.48
C TRP A 8 5.87 -7.33 -7.81
N GLY A 9 6.99 -6.99 -8.42
CA GLY A 9 8.32 -7.25 -7.85
C GLY A 9 8.76 -8.72 -7.99
N GLY A 10 8.46 -9.35 -9.12
CA GLY A 10 8.98 -10.69 -9.46
C GLY A 10 8.19 -11.86 -8.87
N GLY A 11 6.90 -11.70 -8.58
CA GLY A 11 6.02 -12.77 -8.09
C GLY A 11 5.42 -12.54 -6.70
N ARG A 12 5.52 -11.33 -6.11
CA ARG A 12 4.83 -11.05 -4.84
C ARG A 12 3.32 -10.93 -5.05
N GLY A 13 2.57 -11.07 -3.95
CA GLY A 13 1.15 -10.76 -3.94
C GLY A 13 0.88 -9.27 -4.13
N LEU A 14 -0.12 -8.92 -4.95
CA LEU A 14 -0.55 -7.55 -5.26
C LEU A 14 -0.74 -6.69 -4.00
N PHE A 15 -1.42 -7.24 -2.98
CA PHE A 15 -1.60 -6.57 -1.69
C PHE A 15 -0.27 -6.24 -1.00
N SER A 16 0.60 -7.25 -0.81
CA SER A 16 1.87 -7.08 -0.09
C SER A 16 2.81 -6.14 -0.83
N TYR A 17 2.79 -6.16 -2.15
CA TYR A 17 3.55 -5.22 -2.97
C TYR A 17 3.15 -3.76 -2.71
N HIS A 18 1.86 -3.45 -2.75
CA HIS A 18 1.38 -2.09 -2.48
C HIS A 18 1.51 -1.69 -1.01
N LEU A 19 1.34 -2.63 -0.07
CA LEU A 19 1.55 -2.34 1.35
C LEU A 19 2.99 -1.90 1.62
N VAL A 20 3.99 -2.64 1.14
CA VAL A 20 5.41 -2.29 1.35
C VAL A 20 5.76 -0.96 0.69
N ASN A 21 5.30 -0.74 -0.55
CA ASN A 21 5.52 0.52 -1.26
C ASN A 21 4.88 1.72 -0.55
N GLY A 22 3.68 1.55 0.01
CA GLY A 22 3.00 2.59 0.77
C GLY A 22 3.75 2.94 2.07
N LEU A 23 4.17 1.92 2.83
CA LEU A 23 4.97 2.11 4.05
C LEU A 23 6.35 2.71 3.81
N ALA A 24 6.92 2.51 2.61
CA ALA A 24 8.14 3.16 2.16
C ALA A 24 7.93 4.64 1.75
N GLY A 25 6.76 5.22 2.03
CA GLY A 25 6.48 6.65 1.81
C GLY A 25 5.65 6.97 0.58
N LYS A 26 5.22 5.98 -0.25
CA LYS A 26 4.31 6.28 -1.37
C LYS A 26 2.87 6.55 -0.92
N ALA A 27 2.56 6.28 0.34
CA ALA A 27 1.26 6.58 0.93
C ALA A 27 1.21 7.95 1.62
N ASP A 28 2.34 8.62 1.84
CA ASP A 28 2.44 9.99 2.39
C ASP A 28 1.80 10.96 1.37
N MET A 29 0.55 11.33 1.63
CA MET A 29 -0.30 12.09 0.72
C MET A 29 -0.34 13.57 1.05
N ASP A 30 -0.13 13.94 2.32
CA ASP A 30 -0.06 15.33 2.74
C ASP A 30 1.39 15.89 2.80
N GLU A 31 2.38 15.04 2.49
CA GLU A 31 3.80 15.38 2.38
C GLU A 31 4.42 15.84 3.71
N ASP A 32 3.89 15.37 4.85
CA ASP A 32 4.42 15.67 6.18
C ASP A 32 5.63 14.79 6.57
N GLY A 33 5.99 13.83 5.71
CA GLY A 33 7.10 12.90 5.92
C GLY A 33 6.73 11.70 6.79
N VAL A 34 5.44 11.52 7.09
CA VAL A 34 4.88 10.43 7.88
C VAL A 34 3.87 9.68 7.01
N VAL A 35 3.65 8.40 7.32
CA VAL A 35 2.54 7.62 6.77
C VAL A 35 1.66 7.21 7.92
N ASP A 36 0.44 7.74 7.96
CA ASP A 36 -0.57 7.37 8.94
C ASP A 36 -1.46 6.19 8.48
N LEU A 37 -2.40 5.79 9.35
CA LEU A 37 -3.29 4.67 9.08
C LEU A 37 -4.31 4.99 7.97
N ASN A 38 -4.83 6.21 7.93
CA ASN A 38 -5.79 6.66 6.92
C ASN A 38 -5.13 6.64 5.54
N GLU A 39 -3.90 7.10 5.47
CA GLU A 39 -3.08 7.19 4.28
C GLU A 39 -2.75 5.83 3.69
N ILE A 40 -2.19 4.93 4.51
CA ILE A 40 -1.86 3.57 4.05
C ILE A 40 -3.12 2.79 3.65
N SER A 41 -4.22 2.98 4.38
CA SER A 41 -5.51 2.36 4.08
C SER A 41 -6.06 2.84 2.74
N PHE A 42 -6.03 4.14 2.49
CA PHE A 42 -6.47 4.74 1.23
C PHE A 42 -5.59 4.30 0.05
N TYR A 43 -4.26 4.38 0.20
CA TYR A 43 -3.30 3.99 -0.82
C TYR A 43 -3.50 2.54 -1.26
N VAL A 44 -3.45 1.61 -0.30
CA VAL A 44 -3.53 0.16 -0.59
C VAL A 44 -4.87 -0.18 -1.23
N LYS A 45 -5.98 0.33 -0.70
CA LYS A 45 -7.31 0.06 -1.27
C LYS A 45 -7.42 0.54 -2.71
N ASN A 46 -6.96 1.75 -3.01
CA ASN A 46 -7.06 2.30 -4.36
C ASN A 46 -6.18 1.56 -5.36
N LYS A 47 -4.93 1.24 -5.00
CA LYS A 47 -4.00 0.52 -5.88
C LYS A 47 -4.45 -0.90 -6.15
N VAL A 48 -4.78 -1.65 -5.10
CA VAL A 48 -5.23 -3.04 -5.22
C VAL A 48 -6.53 -3.11 -6.02
N LYS A 49 -7.51 -2.23 -5.75
CA LYS A 49 -8.77 -2.23 -6.50
C LYS A 49 -8.57 -1.93 -7.99
N LYS A 50 -7.66 -1.00 -8.32
CA LYS A 50 -7.36 -0.64 -9.71
C LYS A 50 -6.66 -1.77 -10.46
N GLU A 51 -5.70 -2.43 -9.83
CA GLU A 51 -4.84 -3.44 -10.47
C GLU A 51 -5.40 -4.87 -10.40
N ALA A 52 -6.35 -5.13 -9.51
CA ALA A 52 -7.00 -6.42 -9.42
C ALA A 52 -8.03 -6.69 -10.55
N SER A 53 -8.29 -5.74 -11.45
CA SER A 53 -9.25 -5.93 -12.54
C SER A 53 -8.80 -7.05 -13.50
N PRO A 54 -9.69 -7.97 -13.92
CA PRO A 54 -11.13 -8.04 -13.67
C PRO A 54 -11.56 -8.82 -12.41
N SER A 55 -10.62 -9.31 -11.59
CA SER A 55 -10.86 -10.12 -10.38
C SER A 55 -10.61 -9.31 -9.09
N PRO A 56 -11.59 -8.50 -8.62
CA PRO A 56 -11.36 -7.53 -7.56
C PRO A 56 -10.93 -8.16 -6.23
N GLN A 57 -9.99 -7.49 -5.57
CA GLN A 57 -9.61 -7.74 -4.18
C GLN A 57 -10.06 -6.56 -3.31
N ASN A 58 -10.52 -6.85 -2.08
CA ASN A 58 -10.96 -5.83 -1.13
C ASN A 58 -10.11 -5.90 0.14
N PRO A 59 -9.01 -5.12 0.23
CA PRO A 59 -8.18 -5.04 1.43
C PRO A 59 -8.97 -4.46 2.61
N VAL A 60 -8.84 -5.10 3.77
CA VAL A 60 -9.34 -4.58 5.05
C VAL A 60 -8.14 -4.13 5.87
N VAL A 61 -8.17 -2.87 6.30
CA VAL A 61 -7.16 -2.27 7.17
C VAL A 61 -7.89 -1.82 8.44
N THR A 62 -7.39 -2.26 9.60
CA THR A 62 -7.96 -1.95 10.92
C THR A 62 -6.83 -1.60 11.88
N GLY A 63 -6.99 -0.54 12.67
CA GLY A 63 -6.03 -0.08 13.66
C GLY A 63 -6.49 1.22 14.32
N GLU A 64 -5.74 1.67 15.32
CA GLU A 64 -5.87 3.03 15.88
C GLU A 64 -5.22 4.03 14.93
N ASP A 65 -5.80 5.23 14.82
CA ASP A 65 -5.26 6.29 13.98
C ASP A 65 -3.94 6.81 14.56
N ARG A 66 -2.84 6.32 14.00
CA ARG A 66 -1.48 6.51 14.50
C ARG A 66 -0.52 6.54 13.32
N VAL A 67 0.65 7.14 13.56
CA VAL A 67 1.82 6.99 12.70
C VAL A 67 2.16 5.52 12.52
N VAL A 68 2.20 5.07 11.27
CA VAL A 68 2.50 3.69 10.88
C VAL A 68 3.91 3.56 10.32
N SER A 69 4.42 4.60 9.66
CA SER A 69 5.80 4.67 9.17
C SER A 69 6.27 6.13 9.09
N MET A 70 7.59 6.34 9.13
CA MET A 70 8.22 7.61 8.72
C MET A 70 8.80 7.40 7.33
N LYS A 71 8.68 8.41 6.47
CA LYS A 71 9.24 8.37 5.13
C LYS A 71 10.77 8.35 5.23
N ASP A 72 11.35 7.25 4.76
CA ASP A 72 12.79 7.12 4.62
C ASP A 72 13.15 7.61 3.21
N GLU A 73 13.80 8.78 3.11
CA GLU A 73 14.17 9.37 1.80
C GLU A 73 15.12 8.46 1.00
N ASP A 74 15.79 7.51 1.67
CA ASP A 74 16.72 6.56 1.07
C ASP A 74 16.05 5.33 0.41
N PHE A 75 14.72 5.21 0.47
CA PHE A 75 13.99 4.03 -0.03
C PHE A 75 13.38 4.20 -1.45
N ILE A 76 13.56 5.36 -2.09
CA ILE A 76 12.94 5.72 -3.39
C ILE A 76 13.97 5.74 -4.52
#